data_AF-W2MC89-F1
#
_entry.id   AF-W2MC89-F1
#
_cell.length_a   1.000
_cell.length_b   1.000
_cell.length_c   1.000
_cell.angle_alpha   90.00
_cell.angle_beta   90.00
_cell.angle_gamma   90.00
#
_symmetry.space_group_name_H-M   'P 1'
#
loop_
_entity.id
_entity.type
_entity.pdbx_description
1 polymer ?
#
loop_
_entity_poly.entity_id
_entity_poly.type
_entity_poly.pdbx_seq_one_letter_code
_entity_poly.pdbx_strand_id
1 'polypeptide(L)'
;MAKIPVDAVGVLYVAPDGSRPQRRLVNMQVLQEMNKDSFVMVCNIPDQTHIRYFQLPRQVPATKANGKLSSLYQMVIADTPANLLNHFAEQPQSDVEWIYEGGVCMKFTLVDETTIDVSFDYWAPCESERHAQHYFALWAESACQWSPLVVPLNLLGSAPD
;
A
#
# COMPACT_ATOMS: atom_id res chain seq x y z
N MET A 1 -14.89 6.35 -14.07
CA MET A 1 -14.22 5.03 -13.98
C MET A 1 -12.73 5.33 -13.99
N ALA A 2 -12.04 5.17 -12.86
CA ALA A 2 -10.58 5.28 -12.82
C ALA A 2 -10.08 3.91 -12.40
N LYS A 3 -9.53 3.14 -13.35
CA LYS A 3 -8.57 2.08 -12.99
C LYS A 3 -7.50 2.81 -12.18
N ILE A 4 -7.28 2.42 -10.93
CA ILE A 4 -6.09 2.88 -10.21
C ILE A 4 -4.93 2.47 -11.12
N PRO A 5 -4.18 3.42 -11.71
CA PRO A 5 -3.02 3.04 -12.51
C PRO A 5 -2.13 2.23 -11.58
N VAL A 6 -1.59 1.11 -12.04
CA VAL A 6 -0.57 0.36 -11.28
C VAL A 6 0.55 1.32 -10.82
N ASP A 7 0.79 2.40 -11.58
CA ASP A 7 1.72 3.48 -11.26
C ASP A 7 1.37 4.29 -9.99
N ALA A 8 0.10 4.33 -9.57
CA ALA A 8 -0.34 4.95 -8.33
C ALA A 8 -0.20 4.03 -7.11
N VAL A 9 0.08 2.73 -7.33
CA VAL A 9 0.34 1.77 -6.25
C VAL A 9 1.77 1.96 -5.74
N GLY A 10 1.89 2.25 -4.45
CA GLY A 10 3.17 2.50 -3.79
C GLY A 10 3.97 1.21 -3.57
N VAL A 11 5.29 1.34 -3.61
CA VAL A 11 6.25 0.30 -3.19
C VAL A 11 6.33 0.35 -1.66
N LEU A 12 6.14 -0.80 -1.00
CA LEU A 12 6.05 -0.89 0.46
C LEU A 12 7.37 -1.29 1.13
N TYR A 13 8.46 -1.31 0.36
CA TYR A 13 9.77 -1.77 0.79
C TYR A 13 10.82 -0.66 0.75
N VAL A 14 11.64 -0.61 1.79
CA VAL A 14 12.89 0.12 1.87
C VAL A 14 13.99 -0.90 2.15
N ALA A 15 15.15 -0.75 1.53
CA ALA A 15 16.26 -1.65 1.79
C ALA A 15 16.91 -1.35 3.16
N PRO A 16 17.61 -2.32 3.79
CA PRO A 16 18.25 -2.13 5.09
C PRO A 16 19.29 -1.00 5.14
N ASP A 17 19.90 -0.68 3.99
CA ASP A 17 20.85 0.43 3.83
C ASP A 17 20.17 1.79 3.59
N GLY A 18 18.84 1.81 3.54
CA GLY A 18 18.01 2.99 3.29
C GLY A 18 17.81 3.30 1.81
N SER A 19 18.38 2.51 0.90
CA SER A 19 18.16 2.68 -0.54
C SER A 19 16.70 2.39 -0.90
N ARG A 20 16.21 3.12 -1.90
CA ARG A 20 14.81 3.05 -2.34
C ARG A 20 14.74 2.43 -3.73
N PRO A 21 13.90 1.40 -3.93
CA PRO A 21 13.67 0.87 -5.27
C PRO A 21 13.17 1.96 -6.20
N GLN A 22 13.79 2.09 -7.38
CA GLN A 22 13.26 3.00 -8.40
C GLN A 22 11.94 2.41 -8.92
N ARG A 23 10.83 3.13 -8.78
CA ARG A 23 9.49 2.65 -9.17
C ARG A 23 9.43 2.03 -10.57
N ARG A 24 10.18 2.60 -11.53
CA ARG A 24 10.26 2.13 -12.93
C ARG A 24 10.90 0.74 -13.10
N LEU A 25 11.70 0.31 -12.12
CA LEU A 25 12.36 -1.00 -12.11
C LEU A 25 11.53 -2.06 -11.39
N VAL A 26 10.56 -1.63 -10.56
CA VAL A 26 9.68 -2.55 -9.85
C VAL A 26 8.65 -3.11 -10.82
N ASN A 27 8.64 -4.42 -10.96
CA ASN A 27 7.61 -5.12 -11.73
C ASN A 27 6.39 -5.35 -10.81
N MET A 28 5.25 -4.79 -11.20
CA MET A 28 3.98 -4.95 -10.50
C MET A 28 2.97 -5.56 -11.46
N GLN A 29 2.48 -6.75 -11.13
CA GLN A 29 1.51 -7.47 -11.96
C GLN A 29 0.23 -7.75 -11.18
N VAL A 30 -0.92 -7.40 -11.76
CA VAL A 30 -2.23 -7.79 -11.22
C VAL A 30 -2.44 -9.28 -11.47
N LEU A 31 -2.68 -10.02 -10.39
CA LEU A 31 -2.97 -11.45 -10.43
C LEU A 31 -4.47 -11.71 -10.40
N GLN A 32 -5.23 -10.90 -9.66
CA GLN A 32 -6.67 -11.05 -9.53
C GLN A 32 -7.34 -9.70 -9.25
N GLU A 33 -8.45 -9.42 -9.94
CA GLU A 33 -9.35 -8.32 -9.58
C GLU A 33 -10.45 -8.88 -8.67
N MET A 34 -10.55 -8.38 -7.44
CA MET A 34 -11.56 -8.83 -6.47
C MET A 34 -12.85 -8.04 -6.62
N ASN A 35 -12.72 -6.72 -6.79
CA ASN A 35 -13.80 -5.80 -7.14
C ASN A 35 -13.18 -4.54 -7.78
N LYS A 36 -14.03 -3.55 -8.09
CA LYS A 36 -13.63 -2.32 -8.77
C LYS A 36 -12.45 -1.58 -8.12
N ASP A 37 -12.33 -1.68 -6.79
CA ASP A 37 -11.36 -0.94 -6.00
C ASP A 37 -10.47 -1.86 -5.15
N SER A 38 -10.32 -3.14 -5.52
CA SER A 38 -9.54 -4.13 -4.77
C SER A 38 -8.88 -5.14 -5.70
N PHE A 39 -7.56 -5.29 -5.58
CA PHE A 39 -6.76 -6.14 -6.47
C PHE A 39 -5.76 -6.96 -5.67
N VAL A 40 -5.48 -8.19 -6.09
CA VAL A 40 -4.29 -8.93 -5.65
C VAL A 40 -3.22 -8.74 -6.70
N MET A 41 -2.04 -8.32 -6.27
CA MET A 41 -0.90 -8.05 -7.12
C MET A 41 0.34 -8.76 -6.60
N VAL A 42 1.28 -9.07 -7.49
CA VAL A 42 2.65 -9.40 -7.12
C VAL A 42 3.55 -8.21 -7.41
N CYS A 43 4.37 -7.86 -6.42
CA CYS A 43 5.45 -6.89 -6.53
C CYS A 43 6.78 -7.63 -6.56
N ASN A 44 7.60 -7.37 -7.56
CA ASN A 44 8.95 -7.90 -7.69
C ASN A 44 9.94 -6.75 -7.90
N ILE A 45 10.84 -6.59 -6.95
CA ILE A 45 11.89 -5.57 -6.95
C ILE A 45 13.20 -6.26 -7.38
N PRO A 46 13.77 -5.89 -8.53
CA PRO A 46 14.99 -6.52 -9.02
C PRO A 46 16.24 -6.03 -8.30
N ASP A 47 17.05 -6.98 -7.82
CA ASP A 47 18.40 -6.81 -7.30
C ASP A 47 19.17 -8.14 -7.40
N GLN A 48 20.35 -8.27 -6.76
CA GLN A 48 21.09 -9.54 -6.64
C GLN A 48 20.23 -10.65 -5.98
N THR A 49 19.46 -10.27 -4.96
CA THR A 49 18.35 -11.05 -4.42
C THR A 49 17.08 -10.25 -4.67
N HIS A 50 16.17 -10.80 -5.45
CA HIS A 50 14.88 -10.18 -5.75
C HIS A 50 14.01 -10.13 -4.50
N ILE A 51 13.53 -8.94 -4.15
CA ILE A 51 12.53 -8.79 -3.09
C ILE A 51 11.14 -8.94 -3.71
N ARG A 52 10.34 -9.87 -3.17
CA ARG A 52 9.00 -10.16 -3.69
C ARG A 52 7.95 -10.19 -2.59
N TYR A 53 6.76 -9.69 -2.91
CA TYR A 53 5.61 -9.77 -2.01
C TYR A 53 4.30 -9.70 -2.77
N PHE A 54 3.25 -10.28 -2.19
CA PHE A 54 1.89 -10.06 -2.65
C PHE A 54 1.33 -8.80 -2.00
N GLN A 55 0.70 -7.95 -2.80
CA GLN A 55 0.11 -6.70 -2.34
C GLN A 55 -1.39 -6.70 -2.62
N LEU A 56 -2.17 -6.26 -1.63
CA LEU A 56 -3.61 -6.05 -1.74
C LEU A 56 -3.92 -4.56 -1.59
N PRO A 57 -3.80 -3.76 -2.66
CA PRO A 57 -4.40 -2.43 -2.69
C PRO A 57 -5.93 -2.56 -2.65
N ARG A 58 -6.54 -1.83 -1.73
CA ARG A 58 -7.99 -1.74 -1.58
C ARG A 58 -8.42 -0.34 -1.16
N GLN A 59 -9.47 0.17 -1.79
CA GLN A 59 -10.28 1.24 -1.23
C GLN A 59 -11.51 0.65 -0.56
N VAL A 60 -11.74 1.02 0.70
CA VAL A 60 -13.00 0.75 1.37
C VAL A 60 -13.94 1.92 1.08
N PRO A 61 -15.16 1.65 0.55
CA PRO A 61 -16.14 2.67 0.23
C PRO A 61 -16.41 3.59 1.41
N ALA A 62 -16.75 4.83 1.10
CA ALA A 62 -17.00 5.80 2.13
C ALA A 62 -18.23 5.44 2.97
N THR A 63 -18.08 5.43 4.28
CA THR A 63 -19.17 5.14 5.23
C THR A 63 -19.47 6.35 6.08
N LYS A 64 -20.75 6.53 6.42
CA LYS A 64 -21.18 7.49 7.44
C LYS A 64 -21.14 6.81 8.81
N ALA A 65 -20.01 6.89 9.50
CA ALA A 65 -19.91 6.47 10.90
C ALA A 65 -20.12 7.70 11.79
N ASN A 66 -21.04 7.63 12.76
CA ASN A 66 -21.35 8.75 13.68
C ASN A 66 -21.75 10.06 12.96
N GLY A 67 -22.38 9.96 11.78
CA GLY A 67 -22.77 11.12 10.97
C GLY A 67 -21.66 11.72 10.11
N LYS A 68 -20.42 11.22 10.19
CA LYS A 68 -19.27 11.71 9.41
C LYS A 68 -18.90 10.77 8.28
N LEU A 69 -18.69 11.32 7.09
CA LEU A 69 -18.25 10.58 5.92
C LEU A 69 -16.77 10.22 6.05
N SER A 70 -16.41 8.95 5.90
CA SER A 70 -15.03 8.50 5.98
C SER A 70 -14.70 7.45 4.92
N SER A 71 -13.53 7.55 4.29
CA SER A 71 -13.03 6.57 3.31
C SER A 71 -11.65 6.07 3.73
N LEU A 72 -11.37 4.80 3.47
CA LEU A 72 -10.12 4.15 3.82
C LEU A 72 -9.42 3.64 2.57
N TYR A 73 -8.15 3.93 2.44
CA TYR A 73 -7.26 3.36 1.43
C TYR A 73 -6.24 2.50 2.16
N GLN A 74 -6.07 1.26 1.73
CA GLN A 74 -5.12 0.34 2.32
C GLN A 74 -4.30 -0.31 1.22
N MET A 75 -3.02 -0.50 1.49
CA MET A 75 -2.14 -1.35 0.70
C MET A 75 -1.39 -2.24 1.66
N VAL A 76 -1.76 -3.51 1.70
CA VAL A 76 -1.19 -4.47 2.64
C VAL A 76 -0.40 -5.52 1.90
N ILE A 77 0.72 -5.94 2.49
CA ILE A 77 1.38 -7.16 2.08
C ILE A 77 0.50 -8.31 2.57
N ALA A 78 -0.05 -9.04 1.60
CA ALA A 78 -1.05 -10.06 1.85
C ALA A 78 -0.36 -11.42 1.98
N ASP A 79 -0.04 -11.80 3.21
CA ASP A 79 0.31 -13.18 3.52
C ASP A 79 -0.81 -13.86 4.31
N THR A 80 -1.21 -15.03 3.83
CA THR A 80 -2.19 -15.87 4.53
C THR A 80 -1.76 -17.32 4.38
N PRO A 81 -2.10 -18.21 5.31
CA PRO A 81 -1.84 -19.65 5.14
C PRO A 81 -2.42 -20.22 3.84
N ALA A 82 -3.47 -19.62 3.29
CA ALA A 82 -4.03 -20.00 1.99
C ALA A 82 -3.12 -19.61 0.80
N ASN A 83 -2.31 -18.55 0.94
CA ASN A 83 -1.34 -18.12 -0.07
C ASN A 83 -0.10 -19.01 -0.13
N LEU A 84 0.16 -19.84 0.89
CA LEU A 84 1.27 -20.81 0.88
C LEU A 84 1.26 -21.66 -0.40
N LEU A 85 0.08 -22.03 -0.91
CA LEU A 85 -0.05 -22.79 -2.15
C LEU A 85 0.47 -22.03 -3.39
N ASN A 86 0.31 -20.71 -3.45
CA ASN A 86 0.86 -19.89 -4.52
C ASN A 86 2.39 -19.82 -4.44
N HIS A 87 2.96 -19.74 -3.23
CA HIS A 87 4.41 -19.80 -3.04
C HIS A 87 4.98 -21.18 -3.41
N PHE A 88 4.29 -22.27 -3.04
CA PHE A 88 4.71 -23.63 -3.41
C PHE A 88 4.64 -23.89 -4.92
N ALA A 89 3.68 -23.29 -5.62
CA ALA A 89 3.55 -23.43 -7.06
C ALA A 89 4.76 -22.85 -7.83
N GLU A 90 5.43 -21.84 -7.28
CA GLU A 90 6.58 -21.20 -7.94
C GLU A 90 7.89 -22.00 -7.78
N GLN A 91 7.90 -23.00 -6.88
CA GLN A 91 9.10 -23.70 -6.37
C GLN A 91 10.11 -22.76 -5.70
N PRO A 92 10.95 -23.24 -4.75
CA PRO A 92 11.95 -22.40 -4.12
C PRO A 92 12.93 -21.81 -5.15
N GLN A 93 12.99 -20.49 -5.23
CA GLN A 93 13.95 -19.73 -6.04
C GLN A 93 15.04 -19.20 -5.11
N SER A 94 16.32 -19.53 -5.37
CA SER A 94 17.44 -19.17 -4.49
C SER A 94 17.77 -17.68 -4.49
N ASP A 95 17.30 -16.97 -5.52
CA ASP A 95 17.52 -15.56 -5.78
C ASP A 95 16.31 -14.69 -5.41
N VAL A 96 15.32 -15.23 -4.69
CA VAL A 96 14.12 -14.51 -4.26
C VAL A 96 13.95 -14.56 -2.75
N GLU A 97 13.78 -13.39 -2.16
CA GLU A 97 13.39 -13.20 -0.78
C GLU A 97 11.96 -12.65 -0.72
N TRP A 98 11.12 -13.35 0.06
CA TRP A 98 9.71 -13.02 0.22
C TRP A 98 9.48 -12.20 1.48
N ILE A 99 8.72 -11.11 1.32
CA ILE A 99 8.18 -10.33 2.44
C ILE A 99 6.73 -10.73 2.66
N TYR A 100 6.39 -11.01 3.91
CA TYR A 100 5.09 -11.55 4.32
C TYR A 100 4.25 -10.57 5.12
N GLU A 101 4.85 -9.50 5.62
CA GLU A 101 4.17 -8.51 6.45
C GLU A 101 4.58 -7.10 6.02
N GLY A 102 3.64 -6.18 6.14
CA GLY A 102 3.86 -4.76 5.95
C GLY A 102 2.63 -4.11 5.32
N GLY A 103 2.57 -2.80 5.37
CA GLY A 103 1.46 -2.09 4.74
C GLY A 103 1.38 -0.63 5.11
N VAL A 104 0.40 -0.01 4.46
CA VAL A 104 -0.08 1.33 4.75
C VAL A 104 -1.59 1.33 4.82
N CYS A 105 -2.09 2.12 5.75
CA CYS A 105 -3.49 2.47 5.89
C CYS A 105 -3.61 4.00 5.92
N MET A 106 -4.45 4.56 5.06
CA MET A 106 -4.74 5.99 5.00
C MET A 106 -6.24 6.20 5.11
N LYS A 107 -6.67 6.91 6.15
CA LYS A 107 -8.09 7.14 6.43
C LYS A 107 -8.42 8.61 6.36
N PHE A 108 -9.34 8.96 5.47
CA PHE A 108 -9.91 10.30 5.37
C PHE A 108 -11.23 10.36 6.11
N THR A 109 -11.43 11.38 6.94
CA THR A 109 -12.67 11.59 7.67
C THR A 109 -13.09 13.04 7.53
N LEU A 110 -14.29 13.29 6.99
CA LEU A 110 -14.87 14.63 6.93
C LEU A 110 -15.20 15.10 8.36
N VAL A 111 -14.58 16.19 8.78
CA VAL A 111 -14.84 16.80 10.09
C VAL A 111 -15.97 17.82 9.97
N ASP A 112 -15.91 18.64 8.92
CA ASP A 112 -16.90 19.65 8.52
C ASP A 112 -16.83 19.85 6.98
N GLU A 113 -17.58 20.80 6.43
CA GLU A 113 -17.69 21.02 4.97
C GLU A 113 -16.36 21.38 4.27
N THR A 114 -15.36 21.82 5.03
CA THR A 114 -14.07 22.32 4.52
C THR A 114 -12.87 21.55 5.04
N THR A 115 -13.05 20.75 6.09
CA THR A 115 -11.97 20.11 6.82
C THR A 115 -12.08 18.60 6.73
N ILE A 116 -10.99 17.97 6.29
CA ILE A 116 -10.80 16.53 6.43
C ILE A 116 -9.71 16.27 7.46
N ASP A 117 -10.00 15.36 8.38
CA ASP A 117 -9.00 14.72 9.22
C ASP A 117 -8.42 13.55 8.44
N VAL A 118 -7.11 13.35 8.56
CA VAL A 118 -6.47 12.23 7.91
C VAL A 118 -5.50 11.53 8.84
N SER A 119 -5.69 10.23 8.99
CA SER A 119 -4.75 9.35 9.66
C SER A 119 -3.96 8.52 8.66
N PHE A 120 -2.70 8.27 8.98
CA PHE A 120 -1.77 7.54 8.13
C PHE A 120 -0.95 6.60 9.00
N ASP A 121 -1.20 5.30 8.83
CA ASP A 121 -0.53 4.24 9.56
C ASP A 121 0.34 3.46 8.59
N TYR A 122 1.58 3.17 9.00
CA TYR A 122 2.47 2.25 8.29
C TYR A 122 3.02 1.22 9.25
N TRP A 123 3.34 0.06 8.71
CA TRP A 123 4.11 -0.95 9.39
C TRP A 123 4.92 -1.74 8.37
N ALA A 124 6.08 -2.22 8.81
CA ALA A 124 6.94 -3.09 8.02
C ALA A 124 7.84 -3.88 8.98
N PRO A 125 8.24 -5.11 8.62
CA PRO A 125 9.31 -5.80 9.31
C PRO A 125 10.61 -5.02 9.15
N CYS A 126 11.30 -4.79 10.26
CA CYS A 126 12.56 -4.06 10.29
C CYS A 126 13.65 -4.97 10.84
N GLU A 127 14.78 -5.05 10.14
CA GLU A 127 15.93 -5.86 10.56
C GLU A 127 16.75 -5.21 11.69
N SER A 128 16.63 -3.89 11.83
CA SER A 128 17.32 -3.11 12.85
C SER A 128 16.59 -1.80 13.12
N GLU A 129 16.97 -1.12 14.21
CA GLU A 129 16.50 0.23 14.51
C GLU A 129 16.85 1.22 13.37
N ARG A 130 18.03 1.07 12.76
CA ARG A 130 18.43 1.88 11.60
C ARG A 130 17.48 1.66 10.43
N HIS A 131 17.12 0.41 10.15
CA HIS A 131 16.16 0.09 9.10
C HIS A 131 14.79 0.72 9.40
N ALA A 132 14.32 0.66 10.66
CA ALA A 132 13.10 1.34 11.07
C ALA A 132 13.15 2.87 10.88
N GLN A 133 14.30 3.50 11.13
CA GLN A 133 14.49 4.94 10.87
C GLN A 133 14.38 5.28 9.38
N HIS A 134 14.86 4.41 8.48
CA HIS A 134 14.70 4.61 7.04
C HIS A 134 13.23 4.53 6.60
N TYR A 135 12.47 3.57 7.14
CA TYR A 135 11.02 3.52 6.95
C TYR A 135 10.33 4.77 7.49
N PHE A 136 10.66 5.21 8.70
CA PHE A 136 10.08 6.41 9.30
C PHE A 136 10.29 7.66 8.42
N ALA A 137 11.51 7.86 7.90
CA ALA A 137 11.79 8.94 6.98
C ALA A 137 10.96 8.85 5.68
N LEU A 138 10.83 7.66 5.09
CA LEU A 138 9.98 7.45 3.91
C LEU A 138 8.52 7.82 4.21
N TRP A 139 7.99 7.43 5.37
CA TRP A 139 6.60 7.69 5.73
C TRP A 139 6.35 9.19 5.92
N ALA A 140 7.27 9.88 6.60
CA ALA A 140 7.20 11.32 6.79
C ALA A 140 7.25 12.07 5.45
N GLU A 141 8.14 11.68 4.54
CA GLU A 141 8.21 12.26 3.20
C GLU A 141 6.95 12.00 2.37
N SER A 142 6.46 10.76 2.38
CA SER A 142 5.19 10.39 1.74
C SER A 142 4.08 11.27 2.30
N ALA A 143 4.09 11.50 3.63
CA ALA A 143 3.15 12.34 4.34
C ALA A 143 3.27 13.85 3.98
N CYS A 144 4.41 14.31 3.47
CA CYS A 144 4.56 15.68 2.99
C CYS A 144 4.13 15.81 1.52
N GLN A 145 4.37 14.80 0.68
CA GLN A 145 4.14 14.86 -0.76
C GLN A 145 2.66 14.90 -1.15
N TRP A 146 1.83 14.12 -0.47
CA TRP A 146 0.38 14.07 -0.70
C TRP A 146 -0.37 15.27 -0.10
N SER A 147 0.13 15.93 0.95
CA SER A 147 -0.59 17.01 1.65
C SER A 147 -1.07 18.14 0.71
N PRO A 148 -0.27 18.63 -0.25
CA PRO A 148 -0.73 19.63 -1.23
C PRO A 148 -1.72 19.10 -2.27
N LEU A 149 -1.82 17.78 -2.45
CA LEU A 149 -2.66 17.12 -3.47
C LEU A 149 -4.07 16.81 -2.95
N VAL A 150 -4.33 17.08 -1.67
CA VAL A 150 -5.57 16.74 -0.98
C VAL A 150 -6.61 17.85 -1.17
N VAL A 151 -7.66 17.58 -1.95
CA VAL A 151 -8.88 18.41 -2.01
C VAL A 151 -10.02 17.68 -1.28
N PRO A 152 -10.60 18.25 -0.21
CA PRO A 152 -11.54 17.57 0.70
C PRO A 152 -12.68 16.78 0.02
N LEU A 153 -13.31 17.35 -1.00
CA LEU A 153 -14.49 16.78 -1.65
C LEU A 153 -14.19 15.64 -2.64
N ASN A 154 -13.01 15.63 -3.24
CA ASN A 154 -12.66 14.65 -4.28
C ASN A 154 -12.23 13.29 -3.70
N LEU A 155 -11.89 13.24 -2.42
CA LEU A 155 -11.26 12.06 -1.79
C LEU A 155 -12.25 11.11 -1.14
N LEU A 156 -13.43 11.60 -0.77
CA LEU A 156 -14.44 10.82 -0.04
C LEU A 156 -15.49 10.21 -0.96
N GLY A 157 -15.57 10.64 -2.23
CA GLY A 157 -16.63 10.23 -3.15
C GLY A 157 -18.03 10.62 -2.66
N SER A 158 -19.05 10.34 -3.46
CA SER A 158 -20.43 10.37 -2.99
C SER A 158 -20.74 9.08 -2.24
N ALA A 159 -21.30 9.17 -1.03
CA ALA A 159 -21.84 8.00 -0.35
C ALA A 159 -22.92 7.34 -1.24
N PRO A 160 -23.01 6.00 -1.30
CA PRO A 160 -24.17 5.35 -1.92
C PRO A 160 -25.44 5.76 -1.15
N ASP A 161 -26.49 6.11 -1.91
CA ASP A 161 -27.83 6.45 -1.39
C ASP A 161 -28.48 5.26 -0.66
#